data_AF-A0A3N1TCV7-F1
#
_entry.id   AF-A0A3N1TCV7-F1
#
_cell.length_a   1.000
_cell.length_b   1.000
_cell.length_c   1.000
_cell.angle_alpha   90.00
_cell.angle_beta   90.00
_cell.angle_gamma   90.00
#
_symmetry.space_group_name_H-M   'P 1'
#
loop_
_entity.id
_entity.type
_entity.pdbx_description
1 polymer ?
#
loop_
_entity_poly.entity_id
_entity_poly.type
_entity_poly.pdbx_seq_one_letter_code
_entity_poly.pdbx_strand_id
1 'polypeptide(L)'
;MNRSEKPATTLSHGELPHPRGTLVRDTISERTGLLTGVLDERLKKSGNLVSRQAFMVPEGGGIEWDAPLDRVRPVEPGDTA
;
A
#
# COMPACT_ATOMS: atom_id res chain seq x y z
N MET A 1 -14.87 -19.32 25.73
CA MET A 1 -14.42 -18.67 24.48
C MET A 1 -13.56 -17.47 24.86
N ASN A 2 -12.25 -17.63 24.90
CA ASN A 2 -11.34 -16.55 25.27
C ASN A 2 -11.07 -15.76 24.00
N ARG A 3 -11.74 -14.62 23.82
CA ARG A 3 -11.37 -13.68 22.76
C ARG A 3 -10.01 -13.11 23.14
N SER A 4 -8.93 -13.66 22.58
CA SER A 4 -7.62 -13.02 22.65
C SER A 4 -7.78 -11.61 22.05
N GLU A 5 -7.60 -10.58 22.87
CA GLU A 5 -7.60 -9.21 22.38
C GLU A 5 -6.53 -9.07 21.29
N LYS A 6 -6.86 -8.36 20.20
CA LYS A 6 -5.86 -8.06 19.17
C LYS A 6 -4.77 -7.19 19.80
N PRO A 7 -3.49 -7.49 19.55
CA PRO A 7 -2.40 -6.69 20.10
C PRO A 7 -2.48 -5.25 19.57
N ALA A 8 -2.18 -4.29 20.43
CA ALA A 8 -2.27 -2.88 20.06
C ALA A 8 -1.20 -2.49 19.01
N THR A 9 -1.60 -1.76 17.97
CA THR A 9 -0.74 -1.29 16.88
C THR A 9 -0.75 0.23 16.74
N THR A 10 0.27 0.76 16.07
CA THR A 10 0.38 2.17 15.67
C THR A 10 0.57 2.24 14.16
N LEU A 11 0.06 3.31 13.55
CA LEU A 11 0.21 3.61 12.13
C LEU A 11 1.23 4.73 11.94
N SER A 12 2.09 4.59 10.92
CA SER A 12 3.09 5.59 10.53
C SER A 12 3.30 5.58 9.03
N HIS A 13 3.76 6.70 8.45
CA HIS A 13 4.19 6.71 7.06
C HIS A 13 5.37 5.75 6.87
N GLY A 14 5.23 4.84 5.91
CA GLY A 14 6.28 3.91 5.50
C GLY A 14 7.08 4.48 4.33
N GLU A 15 8.21 3.85 4.04
CA GLU A 15 9.03 4.19 2.87
C GLU A 15 8.31 3.78 1.57
N LEU A 16 8.38 4.66 0.58
CA LEU A 16 7.90 4.36 -0.75
C LEU A 16 8.90 3.44 -1.48
N PRO A 17 8.48 2.30 -2.05
CA PRO A 17 9.39 1.43 -2.81
C PRO A 17 9.83 2.05 -4.14
N HIS A 18 9.07 3.04 -4.63
CA HIS A 18 9.32 3.78 -5.87
C HIS A 18 8.99 5.26 -5.64
N PRO A 19 9.50 6.19 -6.46
CA PRO A 19 9.15 7.60 -6.34
C PRO A 19 7.63 7.81 -6.30
N ARG A 20 7.18 8.79 -5.51
CA ARG A 20 5.78 9.21 -5.52
C ARG A 20 5.37 9.63 -6.93
N GLY A 21 4.19 9.21 -7.38
CA GLY A 21 3.73 9.42 -8.74
C GLY A 21 4.15 8.32 -9.74
N THR A 22 4.89 7.29 -9.30
CA THR A 22 5.16 6.12 -10.15
C THR A 22 3.84 5.43 -10.48
N LEU A 23 3.63 5.13 -11.77
CA LEU A 23 2.50 4.31 -12.20
C LEU A 23 2.71 2.87 -11.75
N VAL A 24 1.76 2.37 -10.98
CA VAL A 24 1.78 1.02 -10.43
C VAL A 24 0.46 0.31 -10.71
N ARG A 25 0.50 -1.02 -10.67
CA ARG A 25 -0.66 -1.91 -10.80
C ARG A 25 -0.83 -2.72 -9.53
N ASP A 26 -2.05 -2.80 -9.03
CA ASP A 26 -2.45 -3.84 -8.08
C ASP A 26 -2.69 -5.14 -8.85
N THR A 27 -1.86 -6.15 -8.61
CA THR A 27 -1.88 -7.42 -9.35
C THR A 27 -3.09 -8.32 -9.05
N ILE A 28 -4.01 -7.91 -8.16
CA ILE A 28 -5.24 -8.64 -7.89
C ILE A 28 -6.45 -7.98 -8.54
N SER A 29 -6.59 -6.65 -8.41
CA SER A 29 -7.69 -5.92 -9.06
C SER A 29 -7.39 -5.53 -10.50
N GLU A 30 -6.13 -5.66 -10.93
CA GLU A 30 -5.58 -5.17 -12.21
C GLU A 30 -5.76 -3.65 -12.41
N ARG A 31 -6.13 -2.91 -11.36
CA ARG A 31 -6.26 -1.45 -11.41
C ARG A 31 -4.88 -0.81 -11.43
N THR A 32 -4.68 0.14 -12.34
CA THR A 32 -3.49 0.99 -12.38
C THR A 32 -3.75 2.34 -11.72
N GLY A 33 -2.72 2.89 -11.07
CA GLY A 33 -2.77 4.19 -10.42
C GLY A 33 -1.40 4.73 -10.08
N LEU A 34 -1.35 6.01 -9.75
CA LEU A 34 -0.14 6.70 -9.31
C LEU A 34 0.07 6.44 -7.81
N LEU A 35 1.24 5.93 -7.43
CA LEU A 35 1.60 5.69 -6.03
C LEU A 35 1.67 7.02 -5.25
N THR A 36 0.84 7.17 -4.21
CA THR A 36 0.75 8.39 -3.39
C THR A 36 1.42 8.26 -2.03
N GLY A 37 1.39 7.06 -1.42
CA GLY A 37 1.82 6.85 -0.05
C GLY A 37 1.99 5.37 0.32
N VAL A 38 2.72 5.11 1.39
CA VAL A 38 2.73 3.82 2.08
C VAL A 38 2.45 4.06 3.57
N LEU A 39 1.64 3.20 4.16
CA LEU A 39 1.35 3.17 5.60
C LEU A 39 1.88 1.87 6.20
N ASP A 40 2.75 2.01 7.19
CA ASP A 40 3.25 0.93 8.04
C ASP A 40 2.35 0.77 9.26
N GLU A 41 1.89 -0.46 9.52
CA GLU A 41 1.30 -0.83 10.80
C GLU A 41 2.33 -1.60 11.63
N ARG A 42 2.55 -1.17 12.87
CA ARG A 42 3.54 -1.78 13.78
C ARG A 42 2.96 -2.09 15.15
N LEU A 43 3.40 -3.20 15.76
CA LEU A 43 3.05 -3.52 17.14
C LEU A 43 3.57 -2.45 18.11
N LYS A 44 2.71 -1.91 18.99
CA LYS A 44 3.12 -0.89 19.97
C LYS A 44 4.25 -1.34 20.89
N LYS A 45 4.25 -2.63 21.27
CA LYS A 45 5.19 -3.17 22.25
C LYS A 45 6.60 -3.39 21.68
N SER A 46 6.69 -3.94 20.47
CA SER A 46 7.98 -4.34 19.87
C SER A 46 8.42 -3.47 18.70
N GLY A 47 7.53 -2.68 18.11
CA GLY A 47 7.80 -1.96 16.86
C GLY A 47 7.85 -2.85 15.62
N ASN A 48 7.57 -4.16 15.77
CA ASN A 48 7.58 -5.10 14.66
C ASN A 48 6.52 -4.70 13.62
N LEU A 49 6.92 -4.76 12.36
CA LEU A 49 6.03 -4.53 11.22
C LEU A 49 4.98 -5.64 11.14
N VAL A 50 3.73 -5.24 11.09
CA VAL A 50 2.55 -6.11 10.96
C VAL A 50 2.08 -6.14 9.52
N SER A 51 1.93 -4.96 8.91
CA SER A 51 1.44 -4.83 7.54
C SER A 51 1.95 -3.55 6.88
N ARG A 52 1.91 -3.51 5.55
CA ARG A 52 2.16 -2.32 4.73
C ARG A 52 1.07 -2.16 3.68
N GLN A 53 0.46 -0.99 3.64
CA GLN A 53 -0.55 -0.63 2.62
C GLN A 53 0.02 0.44 1.70
N ALA A 54 -0.14 0.26 0.40
CA ALA A 54 0.12 1.27 -0.62
C ALA A 54 -1.17 2.04 -0.90
N PHE A 55 -1.05 3.35 -1.10
CA PHE A 55 -2.15 4.23 -1.52
C PHE A 55 -1.89 4.67 -2.95
N MET A 56 -2.95 4.66 -3.78
CA MET A 56 -2.89 4.95 -5.20
C MET A 56 -4.08 5.80 -5.62
N VAL A 57 -3.85 6.72 -6.55
CA VAL A 57 -4.90 7.55 -7.18
C VAL A 57 -4.97 7.25 -8.67
N PRO A 58 -6.14 7.26 -9.33
CA PRO A 58 -6.22 6.98 -10.77
C PRO A 58 -5.45 8.03 -11.57
N GLU A 59 -4.93 7.64 -12.73
CA GLU A 59 -4.40 8.60 -13.69
C GLU A 59 -5.49 9.59 -14.10
N GLY A 60 -5.16 10.89 -14.15
CA GLY A 60 -6.14 11.95 -14.38
C GLY A 60 -6.96 12.35 -13.14
N GLY A 61 -6.73 11.73 -11.99
CA GLY A 61 -7.42 12.02 -10.73
C GLY A 61 -8.64 11.13 -10.48
N GLY A 62 -9.18 11.18 -9.27
CA GLY A 62 -10.31 10.34 -8.85
C GLY A 62 -10.26 9.97 -7.38
N ILE A 63 -10.97 8.90 -7.02
CA ILE A 63 -11.00 8.39 -5.65
C ILE A 63 -9.75 7.54 -5.40
N GLU A 64 -8.98 7.94 -4.39
CA GLU A 64 -7.85 7.16 -3.88
C GLU A 64 -8.34 5.81 -3.35
N TRP A 65 -7.53 4.77 -3.54
CA TRP A 65 -7.72 3.46 -2.90
C TRP A 65 -6.40 2.94 -2.34
N ASP A 66 -6.52 2.01 -1.41
CA ASP A 66 -5.40 1.28 -0.83
C ASP A 66 -5.38 -0.18 -1.26
N ALA A 67 -4.18 -0.77 -1.23
CA ALA A 67 -3.96 -2.21 -1.38
C ALA A 67 -2.72 -2.64 -0.58
N PRO A 68 -2.60 -3.93 -0.20
CA PRO A 68 -1.37 -4.47 0.35
C PRO A 68 -0.16 -4.16 -0.55
N LEU A 69 0.90 -3.60 0.03
CA LEU A 69 2.08 -3.15 -0.72
C LEU A 69 2.75 -4.29 -1.51
N ASP A 70 2.67 -5.51 -1.00
CA ASP A 70 3.20 -6.72 -1.65
C ASP A 70 2.45 -7.12 -2.93
N ARG A 71 1.28 -6.55 -3.21
CA ARG A 71 0.52 -6.71 -4.46
C ARG A 71 0.77 -5.62 -5.49
N VAL A 72 1.46 -4.55 -5.09
CA VAL A 72 1.68 -3.39 -5.96
C VAL A 72 3.00 -3.56 -6.71
N ARG A 73 2.95 -3.43 -8.03
CA ARG A 73 4.13 -3.52 -8.90
C ARG A 73 4.20 -2.31 -9.84
N PRO A 74 5.40 -1.81 -10.18
CA PRO A 74 5.53 -0.80 -11.21
C PRO A 74 4.98 -1.34 -12.53
N VAL A 75 4.35 -0.46 -13.32
CA VAL A 75 3.97 -0.77 -14.70
C VAL A 75 5.22 -0.55 -15.57
N GLU A 76 5.61 -1.56 -16.35
CA GLU A 76 6.77 -1.46 -17.23
C GLU A 76 6.41 -0.64 -18.50
N PRO A 77 7.36 0.13 -19.08
CA PRO A 77 7.13 0.81 -20.35
C PRO A 77 6.87 -0.22 -21.46
N GLY A 78 5.61 -0.37 -21.85
CA GLY A 78 5.15 -1.36 -22.84
C GLY A 78 3.94 -2.17 -22.41
N ASP A 79 3.57 -2.12 -21.12
CA ASP A 79 2.36 -2.76 -20.59
C ASP A 79 1.07 -1.96 -20.86
N THR A 80 1.19 -0.72 -21.34
CA THR A 80 0.08 0.10 -21.82
C THR A 80 -0.24 -0.25 -23.27
N ALA A 81 -1.20 -1.16 -23.46
CA ALA A 81 -1.78 -1.51 -24.77
C ALA A 81 -2.85 -0.49 -25.20
#